data_AF-A0AAP0J0A2-F1
#
_entry.id   AF-A0AAP0J0A2-F1
#
_cell.length_a   1.000
_cell.length_b   1.000
_cell.length_c   1.000
_cell.angle_alpha   90.00
_cell.angle_beta   90.00
_cell.angle_gamma   90.00
#
_symmetry.space_group_name_H-M   'P 1'
#
loop_
_entity.id
_entity.type
_entity.pdbx_description
1 polymer ?
#
loop_
_entity_poly.entity_id
_entity_poly.type
_entity_poly.pdbx_seq_one_letter_code
_entity_poly.pdbx_strand_id
1 'polypeptide(L)'
;MTDQHLETSDIPPTGGWTPIDVNSLHSIELAKCAVDEHNKQAHTHLKFNRLVSGESQIVAGANYKLIIKAINGELIQTYEAHLFEALDGQMTSDIPPTGGWTPIDVHSPHSIELARFAVNEHNKQAHTHLKFERLVSGESQMVAGVNYKLIIKAINGELIQTYEARVFEALDGERVLNSFTVVIEVEGIGRFAVAEHNKVARTHLKFEGVLKGETQIVEGINYRLTIRAINRELIHNYEARVFDDLKGHKNLVSFHGTVAS
;
A
#
# COMPACT_ATOMS: atom_id res chain seq x y z
N MET A 1 48.98 2.09 -19.91
CA MET A 1 48.25 2.10 -18.63
C MET A 1 46.79 1.98 -19.00
N THR A 2 46.27 0.76 -18.92
CA THR A 2 44.95 0.38 -19.40
C THR A 2 43.96 0.51 -18.25
N ASP A 3 42.99 1.38 -18.49
CA ASP A 3 41.82 1.62 -17.66
C ASP A 3 40.91 0.39 -17.74
N GLN A 4 40.68 -0.30 -16.61
CA GLN A 4 39.69 -1.37 -16.53
C GLN A 4 38.45 -0.83 -15.84
N HIS A 5 37.51 -0.44 -16.71
CA HIS A 5 36.12 -0.19 -16.39
C HIS A 5 35.54 -1.46 -15.73
N LEU A 6 35.21 -1.42 -14.44
CA LEU A 6 34.43 -2.48 -13.80
C LEU A 6 33.01 -2.40 -14.37
N GLU A 7 32.66 -3.43 -15.15
CA GLU A 7 31.31 -3.67 -15.64
C GLU A 7 30.33 -3.68 -14.48
N THR A 8 29.34 -2.80 -14.55
CA THR A 8 28.13 -2.86 -13.74
C THR A 8 27.44 -4.18 -14.04
N SER A 9 27.48 -5.14 -13.12
CA SER A 9 26.71 -6.38 -13.24
C SER A 9 25.24 -6.01 -13.38
N ASP A 10 24.67 -6.28 -14.55
CA ASP A 10 23.27 -6.05 -14.87
C ASP A 10 22.39 -6.67 -13.79
N ILE A 11 21.86 -5.84 -12.88
CA ILE A 11 20.83 -6.26 -11.94
C ILE A 11 19.56 -6.48 -12.79
N PRO A 12 19.06 -7.72 -12.93
CA PRO A 12 17.86 -7.96 -13.72
C PRO A 12 16.67 -7.19 -13.13
N PRO A 13 15.72 -6.74 -13.96
CA PRO A 13 14.61 -5.90 -13.53
C PRO A 13 13.83 -6.58 -12.40
N THR A 14 13.72 -5.88 -11.27
CA THR A 14 12.97 -6.29 -10.09
C THR A 14 11.52 -6.62 -10.46
N GLY A 15 11.07 -7.85 -10.17
CA GLY A 15 9.66 -8.25 -10.21
C GLY A 15 9.33 -9.58 -10.90
N GLY A 16 10.21 -10.17 -11.72
CA GLY A 16 9.97 -11.45 -12.40
C GLY A 16 10.53 -12.66 -11.66
N TRP A 17 9.83 -13.81 -11.73
CA TRP A 17 10.41 -15.11 -11.35
C TRP A 17 11.42 -15.55 -12.40
N THR A 18 12.59 -16.00 -11.95
CA THR A 18 13.71 -16.43 -12.78
C THR A 18 14.13 -17.84 -12.37
N PRO A 19 14.28 -18.79 -13.31
CA PRO A 19 14.77 -20.12 -12.97
C PRO A 19 16.16 -20.05 -12.32
N ILE A 20 16.37 -20.82 -11.26
CA ILE A 20 17.69 -20.93 -10.59
C ILE A 20 18.47 -22.12 -11.11
N ASP A 21 19.79 -22.09 -10.96
CA ASP A 21 20.63 -23.26 -11.18
C ASP A 21 20.47 -24.25 -10.02
N VAL A 22 19.71 -25.31 -10.26
CA VAL A 22 19.41 -26.37 -9.29
C VAL A 22 20.63 -27.20 -8.85
N ASN A 23 21.75 -27.10 -9.57
CA ASN A 23 22.99 -27.80 -9.24
C ASN A 23 23.98 -26.90 -8.50
N SER A 24 23.67 -25.61 -8.34
CA SER A 24 24.51 -24.70 -7.58
C SER A 24 24.54 -25.11 -6.10
N LEU A 25 25.70 -24.93 -5.46
CA LEU A 25 25.87 -25.22 -4.03
C LEU A 25 24.81 -24.47 -3.20
N HIS A 26 24.59 -23.19 -3.54
CA HIS A 26 23.61 -22.32 -2.91
C HIS A 26 22.18 -22.87 -2.96
N SER A 27 21.70 -23.24 -4.15
CA SER A 27 20.34 -23.77 -4.32
C SER A 27 20.14 -25.12 -3.61
N ILE A 28 21.19 -25.95 -3.56
CA ILE A 28 21.15 -27.22 -2.82
C ILE A 28 21.09 -26.97 -1.31
N GLU A 29 21.82 -25.98 -0.79
CA GLU A 29 21.80 -25.60 0.62
C GLU A 29 20.44 -25.02 1.03
N LEU A 30 19.86 -24.14 0.22
CA LEU A 30 18.48 -23.64 0.40
C LEU A 30 17.47 -24.79 0.50
N ALA A 31 17.56 -25.76 -0.41
CA ALA A 31 16.65 -26.89 -0.44
C ALA A 31 16.82 -27.84 0.77
N LYS A 32 18.04 -28.02 1.27
CA LYS A 32 18.30 -28.78 2.50
C LYS A 32 17.75 -28.05 3.72
N CYS A 33 18.00 -26.75 3.82
CA CYS A 33 17.51 -25.91 4.90
C CYS A 33 15.97 -25.96 4.99
N ALA A 34 15.29 -25.90 3.84
CA ALA A 34 13.83 -26.04 3.78
C ALA A 34 13.31 -27.35 4.38
N VAL A 35 13.99 -28.47 4.09
CA VAL A 35 13.63 -29.79 4.64
C VAL A 35 13.89 -29.84 6.14
N ASP A 36 15.03 -29.32 6.60
CA ASP A 36 15.41 -29.31 8.01
C ASP A 36 14.47 -28.44 8.85
N GLU A 37 14.08 -27.27 8.34
CA GLU A 37 13.16 -26.37 9.03
C GLU A 37 11.74 -26.96 9.10
N HIS A 38 11.25 -27.56 8.02
CA HIS A 38 10.00 -28.31 8.04
C HIS A 38 10.03 -29.45 9.07
N ASN A 39 11.12 -30.22 9.14
CA ASN A 39 11.28 -31.28 10.12
C ASN A 39 11.18 -30.77 11.56
N LYS A 40 11.79 -29.62 11.87
CA LYS A 40 11.70 -28.99 13.20
C LYS A 40 10.26 -28.58 13.52
N GLN A 41 9.61 -27.86 12.59
CA GLN A 41 8.28 -27.28 12.81
C GLN A 41 7.17 -28.33 12.86
N ALA A 42 7.20 -29.29 11.94
CA ALA A 42 6.17 -30.33 11.81
C ALA A 42 6.52 -31.61 12.60
N HIS A 43 7.65 -31.62 13.32
CA HIS A 43 8.17 -32.79 14.02
C HIS A 43 8.29 -34.03 13.13
N THR A 44 8.81 -33.84 11.91
CA THR A 44 9.02 -34.90 10.91
C THR A 44 10.50 -35.26 10.75
N HIS A 45 10.80 -36.29 9.95
CA HIS A 45 12.16 -36.81 9.72
C HIS A 45 12.44 -37.04 8.24
N LEU A 46 12.02 -36.11 7.38
CA LEU A 46 12.32 -36.14 5.95
C LEU A 46 13.83 -36.02 5.72
N LYS A 47 14.36 -36.80 4.78
CA LYS A 47 15.76 -36.67 4.33
C LYS A 47 15.80 -36.07 2.95
N PHE A 48 16.50 -34.96 2.76
CA PHE A 48 16.70 -34.36 1.45
C PHE A 48 17.29 -35.39 0.45
N ASN A 49 16.67 -35.53 -0.72
CA ASN A 49 17.17 -36.37 -1.80
C ASN A 49 17.79 -35.51 -2.92
N ARG A 50 17.01 -34.60 -3.53
CA ARG A 50 17.52 -33.64 -4.51
C ARG A 50 16.58 -32.46 -4.73
N LEU A 51 17.14 -31.36 -5.21
CA LEU A 51 16.39 -30.26 -5.82
C LEU A 51 16.00 -30.66 -7.26
N VAL A 52 14.75 -30.40 -7.64
CA VAL A 52 14.18 -30.77 -8.95
C VAL A 52 14.09 -29.57 -9.88
N SER A 53 13.54 -28.47 -9.37
CA SER A 53 13.43 -27.19 -10.05
C SER A 53 13.38 -26.10 -8.99
N GLY A 54 13.77 -24.90 -9.37
CA GLY A 54 13.56 -23.74 -8.53
C GLY A 54 13.45 -22.49 -9.38
N GLU A 55 12.70 -21.52 -8.87
CA GLU A 55 12.67 -20.17 -9.39
C GLU A 55 12.90 -19.21 -8.24
N SER A 56 13.55 -18.09 -8.54
CA SER A 56 13.82 -17.00 -7.61
C SER A 56 13.24 -15.69 -8.13
N GLN A 57 12.79 -14.87 -7.21
CA GLN A 57 12.39 -13.50 -7.51
C GLN A 57 13.23 -12.58 -6.62
N ILE A 58 14.00 -11.69 -7.25
CA ILE A 58 14.79 -10.70 -6.52
C ILE A 58 13.86 -9.64 -5.93
N VAL A 59 13.97 -9.45 -4.62
CA VAL A 59 13.24 -8.50 -3.77
C VAL A 59 14.27 -7.80 -2.86
N ALA A 60 14.06 -7.74 -1.53
CA ALA A 60 15.06 -7.30 -0.55
C ALA A 60 15.88 -8.50 -0.05
N GLY A 61 16.44 -9.24 -0.99
CA GLY A 61 16.80 -10.64 -0.81
C GLY A 61 16.28 -11.44 -2.00
N ALA A 62 16.00 -12.72 -1.79
CA ALA A 62 15.41 -13.56 -2.81
C ALA A 62 14.28 -14.42 -2.24
N ASN A 63 13.11 -14.35 -2.87
CA ASN A 63 12.09 -15.37 -2.71
C ASN A 63 12.49 -16.58 -3.54
N TYR A 64 12.28 -17.79 -3.02
CA TYR A 64 12.48 -19.03 -3.76
C TYR A 64 11.23 -19.89 -3.73
N LYS A 65 10.85 -20.43 -4.88
CA LYS A 65 9.90 -21.54 -5.00
C LYS A 65 10.67 -22.75 -5.49
N LEU A 66 10.80 -23.76 -4.64
CA LEU A 66 11.60 -24.96 -4.90
C LEU A 66 10.72 -26.19 -4.99
N ILE A 67 10.99 -27.05 -5.96
CA ILE A 67 10.44 -28.41 -6.03
C ILE A 67 11.54 -29.36 -5.58
N ILE A 68 11.32 -30.03 -4.45
CA ILE A 68 12.32 -30.85 -3.77
C ILE A 68 11.83 -32.29 -3.73
N LYS A 69 12.70 -33.25 -3.99
CA LYS A 69 12.45 -34.64 -3.59
C LYS A 69 13.08 -34.90 -2.24
N ALA A 70 12.31 -35.49 -1.33
CA ALA A 70 12.78 -35.93 -0.02
C ALA A 70 12.33 -37.37 0.24
N ILE A 71 13.12 -38.10 1.02
CA ILE A 71 12.85 -39.46 1.46
C ILE A 71 12.06 -39.39 2.76
N ASN A 72 10.90 -40.04 2.79
CA ASN A 72 10.07 -40.25 3.97
C ASN A 72 9.95 -41.77 4.22
N GLY A 73 10.73 -42.29 5.16
CA GLY A 73 10.90 -43.73 5.33
C GLY A 73 11.59 -44.36 4.11
N GLU A 74 10.88 -45.24 3.39
CA GLU A 74 11.37 -45.89 2.16
C GLU A 74 10.90 -45.20 0.87
N LEU A 75 10.03 -44.19 0.97
CA LEU A 75 9.43 -43.52 -0.18
C LEU A 75 10.16 -42.23 -0.53
N ILE A 76 10.43 -42.01 -1.82
CA ILE A 76 10.85 -40.70 -2.35
C ILE A 76 9.60 -39.93 -2.77
N GLN A 77 9.31 -38.85 -2.07
CA GLN A 77 8.17 -37.96 -2.33
C GLN A 77 8.66 -36.59 -2.82
N THR A 78 7.78 -35.88 -3.53
CA THR A 78 8.06 -34.53 -4.06
C THR A 78 7.29 -33.50 -3.25
N TYR A 79 7.97 -32.41 -2.89
CA TYR A 79 7.47 -31.33 -2.06
C TYR A 79 7.72 -30.00 -2.76
N GLU A 80 6.81 -29.06 -2.56
CA GLU A 80 7.00 -27.67 -2.94
C GLU A 80 7.35 -26.88 -1.67
N ALA A 81 8.50 -26.21 -1.68
CA ALA A 81 8.94 -25.35 -0.60
C ALA A 81 8.97 -23.91 -1.10
N HIS A 82 8.54 -23.01 -0.23
CA HIS A 82 8.63 -21.57 -0.49
C HIS A 82 9.50 -20.98 0.63
N LEU A 83 10.53 -20.21 0.26
CA LEU A 83 11.52 -19.64 1.18
C LEU A 83 11.75 -18.17 0.89
N PHE A 84 12.15 -17.42 1.92
CA PHE A 84 12.76 -16.11 1.77
C PHE A 84 14.20 -16.14 2.29
N GLU A 85 15.13 -15.65 1.48
CA GLU A 85 16.52 -15.40 1.84
C GLU A 85 16.76 -13.90 1.92
N ALA A 86 17.08 -13.40 3.11
CA ALA A 86 17.44 -12.00 3.32
C ALA A 86 18.86 -11.71 2.77
N LEU A 87 19.15 -10.44 2.46
CA LEU A 87 20.47 -10.01 1.95
C LEU A 87 21.64 -10.24 2.92
N ASP A 88 21.37 -10.46 4.21
CA ASP A 88 22.35 -10.83 5.24
C ASP A 88 22.55 -12.36 5.37
N GLY A 89 21.89 -13.15 4.52
CA GLY A 89 22.00 -14.61 4.47
C GLY A 89 21.08 -15.36 5.46
N GLN A 90 20.19 -14.68 6.18
CA GLN A 90 19.20 -15.34 7.02
C GLN A 90 18.03 -15.91 6.20
N MET A 91 17.66 -17.16 6.47
CA MET A 91 16.59 -17.88 5.78
C MET A 91 15.35 -18.02 6.68
N THR A 92 14.16 -17.72 6.16
CA THR A 92 12.89 -17.95 6.89
C THR A 92 11.85 -18.66 6.00
N SER A 93 11.00 -19.47 6.63
CA SER A 93 9.82 -20.10 5.99
C SER A 93 8.62 -19.15 5.90
N ASP A 94 8.68 -18.01 6.58
CA ASP A 94 7.64 -17.00 6.58
C ASP A 94 7.86 -16.11 5.37
N ILE A 95 7.33 -16.51 4.21
CA ILE A 95 7.22 -15.59 3.08
C ILE A 95 6.10 -14.61 3.39
N PRO A 96 6.41 -13.34 3.63
CA PRO A 96 5.39 -12.31 3.66
C PRO A 96 4.80 -12.28 2.24
N PRO A 97 3.47 -12.24 2.06
CA PRO A 97 2.86 -12.33 0.74
C PRO A 97 3.45 -11.29 -0.22
N THR A 98 4.41 -11.69 -1.06
CA THR A 98 5.13 -10.72 -1.90
C THR A 98 4.30 -10.37 -3.11
N GLY A 99 4.15 -9.07 -3.35
CA GLY A 99 3.36 -8.46 -4.43
C GLY A 99 1.98 -7.96 -4.00
N GLY A 100 1.38 -8.53 -2.95
CA GLY A 100 0.10 -8.07 -2.40
C GLY A 100 0.29 -6.97 -1.35
N TRP A 101 -0.63 -6.01 -1.31
CA TRP A 101 -0.76 -5.10 -0.18
C TRP A 101 -1.40 -5.87 0.99
N THR A 102 -0.78 -5.83 2.17
CA THR A 102 -1.30 -6.44 3.40
C THR A 102 -1.61 -5.36 4.43
N PRO A 103 -2.74 -5.44 5.15
CA PRO A 103 -3.04 -4.49 6.22
C PRO A 103 -1.96 -4.51 7.31
N ILE A 104 -1.57 -3.33 7.80
CA ILE A 104 -0.67 -3.19 8.94
C ILE A 104 -1.46 -3.00 10.24
N ASP A 105 -0.84 -3.32 11.37
CA ASP A 105 -1.36 -2.90 12.67
C ASP A 105 -1.11 -1.39 12.87
N VAL A 106 -2.20 -0.62 12.87
CA VAL A 106 -2.19 0.84 13.04
C VAL A 106 -1.86 1.30 14.46
N HIS A 107 -1.91 0.39 15.44
CA HIS A 107 -1.58 0.66 16.83
C HIS A 107 -0.14 0.29 17.19
N SER A 108 0.57 -0.40 16.28
CA SER A 108 1.97 -0.75 16.53
C SER A 108 2.85 0.52 16.60
N PRO A 109 3.87 0.54 17.49
CA PRO A 109 4.80 1.66 17.58
C PRO A 109 5.46 2.01 16.24
N HIS A 110 5.85 1.00 15.46
CA HIS A 110 6.47 1.17 14.15
C HIS A 110 5.57 1.90 13.14
N SER A 111 4.31 1.47 13.02
CA SER A 111 3.34 2.13 12.13
C SER A 111 3.09 3.59 12.53
N ILE A 112 3.03 3.88 13.84
CA ILE A 112 2.86 5.25 14.33
C ILE A 112 4.09 6.09 14.02
N GLU A 113 5.29 5.55 14.15
CA GLU A 113 6.54 6.23 13.79
C GLU A 113 6.64 6.52 12.30
N LEU A 114 6.25 5.58 11.43
CA LEU A 114 6.18 5.79 9.98
C LEU A 114 5.22 6.92 9.62
N ALA A 115 4.05 6.96 10.26
CA ALA A 115 3.07 8.03 10.03
C ALA A 115 3.57 9.40 10.50
N ARG A 116 4.27 9.46 11.66
CA ARG A 116 4.91 10.69 12.14
C ARG A 116 6.05 11.13 11.23
N PHE A 117 6.87 10.19 10.76
CA PHE A 117 7.91 10.43 9.77
C PHE A 117 7.31 11.09 8.52
N ALA A 118 6.23 10.53 7.95
CA ALA A 118 5.60 11.07 6.75
C ALA A 118 5.13 12.53 6.92
N VAL A 119 4.49 12.85 8.06
CA VAL A 119 4.05 14.23 8.36
C VAL A 119 5.25 15.17 8.52
N ASN A 120 6.28 14.76 9.24
CA ASN A 120 7.47 15.56 9.48
C ASN A 120 8.26 15.84 8.20
N GLU A 121 8.44 14.81 7.37
CA GLU A 121 9.18 14.92 6.12
C GLU A 121 8.39 15.76 5.10
N HIS A 122 7.06 15.64 5.06
CA HIS A 122 6.23 16.56 4.27
C HIS A 122 6.38 18.02 4.74
N ASN A 123 6.29 18.29 6.04
CA ASN A 123 6.46 19.63 6.59
C ASN A 123 7.81 20.24 6.20
N LYS A 124 8.88 19.43 6.23
CA LYS A 124 10.23 19.83 5.83
C LYS A 124 10.31 20.17 4.33
N GLN A 125 9.75 19.31 3.47
CA GLN A 125 9.81 19.44 2.01
C GLN A 125 8.90 20.56 1.47
N ALA A 126 7.70 20.71 2.04
CA ALA A 126 6.68 21.64 1.57
C ALA A 126 6.63 22.96 2.38
N HIS A 127 7.50 23.11 3.39
CA HIS A 127 7.50 24.25 4.31
C HIS A 127 6.15 24.48 5.00
N THR A 128 5.51 23.40 5.45
CA THR A 128 4.22 23.41 6.15
C THR A 128 4.36 23.07 7.64
N HIS A 129 3.27 23.16 8.40
CA HIS A 129 3.25 22.95 9.86
C HIS A 129 2.11 22.03 10.31
N LEU A 130 1.89 20.93 9.58
CA LEU A 130 0.90 19.92 9.93
C LEU A 130 1.27 19.24 11.26
N LYS A 131 0.28 19.00 12.12
CA LYS A 131 0.48 18.22 13.37
C LYS A 131 -0.16 16.84 13.21
N PHE A 132 0.62 15.78 13.39
CA PHE A 132 0.10 14.42 13.37
C PHE A 132 -0.99 14.24 14.44
N GLU A 133 -2.18 13.78 14.04
CA GLU A 133 -3.27 13.41 14.96
C GLU A 133 -3.25 11.90 15.20
N ARG A 134 -3.50 11.10 14.15
CA ARG A 134 -3.53 9.64 14.23
C ARG A 134 -3.33 8.96 12.87
N LEU A 135 -2.90 7.71 12.92
CA LEU A 135 -2.97 6.77 11.80
C LEU A 135 -4.38 6.16 11.73
N VAL A 136 -5.01 6.18 10.56
CA VAL A 136 -6.38 5.69 10.33
C VAL A 136 -6.37 4.25 9.84
N SER A 137 -5.57 3.99 8.81
CA SER A 137 -5.37 2.69 8.19
C SER A 137 -4.01 2.68 7.52
N GLY A 138 -3.49 1.50 7.24
CA GLY A 138 -2.30 1.37 6.43
C GLY A 138 -2.19 -0.02 5.82
N GLU A 139 -1.46 -0.07 4.72
CA GLU A 139 -1.10 -1.30 4.04
C GLU A 139 0.40 -1.29 3.80
N SER A 140 1.04 -2.45 3.87
CA SER A 140 2.43 -2.64 3.49
C SER A 140 2.54 -3.58 2.30
N GLN A 141 3.61 -3.42 1.54
CA GLN A 141 3.98 -4.31 0.45
C GLN A 141 5.48 -4.52 0.52
N MET A 142 5.88 -5.79 0.62
CA MET A 142 7.28 -6.17 0.61
C MET A 142 7.85 -6.10 -0.81
N VAL A 143 8.99 -5.43 -0.95
CA VAL A 143 9.77 -5.23 -2.18
C VAL A 143 11.26 -5.40 -1.86
N ALA A 144 12.17 -4.63 -2.45
CA ALA A 144 13.55 -4.41 -1.98
C ALA A 144 13.63 -3.48 -0.75
N GLY A 145 12.79 -3.75 0.26
CA GLY A 145 12.44 -2.90 1.39
C GLY A 145 10.94 -3.09 1.67
N VAL A 146 10.30 -2.09 2.28
CA VAL A 146 8.85 -2.11 2.51
C VAL A 146 8.23 -0.82 1.98
N ASN A 147 7.28 -0.95 1.06
CA ASN A 147 6.39 0.13 0.71
C ASN A 147 5.23 0.18 1.71
N TYR A 148 4.90 1.38 2.17
CA TYR A 148 3.76 1.66 3.03
C TYR A 148 2.82 2.64 2.34
N LYS A 149 1.53 2.34 2.38
CA LYS A 149 0.44 3.26 2.03
C LYS A 149 -0.33 3.54 3.31
N LEU A 150 -0.27 4.78 3.79
CA LEU A 150 -0.81 5.18 5.09
C LEU A 150 -1.93 6.20 4.90
N ILE A 151 -3.05 6.01 5.57
CA ILE A 151 -4.10 7.02 5.70
C ILE A 151 -3.94 7.69 7.05
N ILE A 152 -3.59 8.97 7.05
CA ILE A 152 -3.19 9.73 8.24
C ILE A 152 -4.17 10.89 8.42
N LYS A 153 -4.64 11.12 9.65
CA LYS A 153 -5.23 12.40 10.00
C LYS A 153 -4.17 13.32 10.60
N ALA A 154 -4.15 14.55 10.11
CA ALA A 154 -3.27 15.61 10.62
C ALA A 154 -4.03 16.93 10.73
N ILE A 155 -3.62 17.74 11.70
CA ILE A 155 -4.18 19.06 11.96
C ILE A 155 -3.43 20.10 11.12
N ASN A 156 -4.16 20.82 10.29
CA ASN A 156 -3.69 21.97 9.51
C ASN A 156 -4.37 23.24 10.04
N GLY A 157 -3.69 23.98 10.92
CA GLY A 157 -4.31 25.10 11.63
C GLY A 157 -5.40 24.62 12.60
N GLU A 158 -6.65 24.97 12.33
CA GLU A 158 -7.83 24.54 13.09
C GLU A 158 -8.56 23.34 12.46
N LEU A 159 -8.14 22.90 11.27
CA LEU A 159 -8.81 21.84 10.51
C LEU A 159 -8.11 20.49 10.73
N ILE A 160 -8.89 19.43 10.96
CA ILE A 160 -8.40 18.05 10.87
C ILE A 160 -8.65 17.55 9.44
N GLN A 161 -7.57 17.27 8.71
CA GLN A 161 -7.61 16.76 7.34
C GLN A 161 -7.05 15.34 7.26
N THR A 162 -7.55 14.56 6.30
CA THR A 162 -7.06 13.20 6.00
C THR A 162 -6.08 13.26 4.83
N TYR A 163 -4.99 12.49 4.91
CA TYR A 163 -3.92 12.42 3.93
C TYR A 163 -3.59 10.97 3.61
N GLU A 164 -3.22 10.69 2.37
CA GLU A 164 -2.55 9.45 1.96
C GLU A 164 -1.05 9.76 1.87
N ALA A 165 -0.25 9.00 2.60
CA ALA A 165 1.20 9.03 2.51
C ALA A 165 1.72 7.73 1.91
N ARG A 166 2.67 7.83 0.99
CA ARG A 166 3.44 6.68 0.49
C ARG A 166 4.86 6.80 0.99
N VAL A 167 5.26 5.84 1.81
CA VAL A 167 6.59 5.78 2.43
C VAL A 167 7.29 4.52 1.96
N PHE A 168 8.56 4.62 1.62
CA PHE A 168 9.42 3.47 1.43
C PHE A 168 10.38 3.39 2.61
N GLU A 169 10.54 2.21 3.20
CA GLU A 169 11.53 1.90 4.23
C GLU A 169 12.50 0.86 3.66
N ALA A 170 13.77 1.23 3.55
CA ALA A 170 14.85 0.35 3.15
C ALA A 170 15.20 -0.63 4.28
N LEU A 171 15.95 -1.69 3.95
CA LEU A 171 16.32 -2.74 4.90
C LEU A 171 17.24 -2.27 6.03
N ASP A 172 18.02 -1.23 5.80
CA ASP A 172 18.86 -0.58 6.80
C ASP A 172 18.10 0.42 7.69
N GLY A 173 16.78 0.57 7.45
CA GLY A 173 15.90 1.47 8.18
C GLY A 173 15.83 2.88 7.63
N GLU A 174 16.51 3.19 6.51
CA GLU A 174 16.33 4.48 5.85
C GLU A 174 14.90 4.62 5.31
N ARG A 175 14.29 5.80 5.51
CA ARG A 175 12.91 6.07 5.11
C ARG A 175 12.87 7.19 4.08
N VAL A 176 12.05 7.00 3.05
CA VAL A 176 11.81 7.98 1.99
C VAL A 176 10.30 8.25 1.87
N LEU A 177 9.92 9.52 1.89
CA LEU A 177 8.55 9.93 1.60
C LEU A 177 8.38 10.10 0.08
N ASN A 178 7.66 9.18 -0.56
CA ASN A 178 7.43 9.18 -2.00
C ASN A 178 6.29 10.12 -2.40
N SER A 179 5.23 10.19 -1.60
CA SER A 179 4.12 11.13 -1.83
C SER A 179 3.33 11.41 -0.56
N PHE A 180 2.77 12.61 -0.46
CA PHE A 180 1.87 13.00 0.63
C PHE A 180 0.75 13.87 0.06
N THR A 181 -0.47 13.32 -0.01
CA THR A 181 -1.61 13.94 -0.71
C THR A 181 -2.83 14.02 0.17
N VAL A 182 -3.55 15.15 0.15
CA VAL A 182 -4.85 15.27 0.82
C VAL A 182 -5.82 14.24 0.23
N VAL A 183 -6.46 13.46 1.10
CA VAL A 183 -7.59 12.61 0.76
C VAL A 183 -8.84 13.45 0.94
N ILE A 184 -9.39 13.88 -0.20
CA ILE A 184 -10.59 14.69 -0.20
C ILE A 184 -11.79 13.75 -0.02
N GLU A 185 -12.43 13.78 1.16
CA GLU A 185 -13.69 13.08 1.42
C GLU A 185 -14.86 13.78 0.70
N VAL A 186 -14.87 13.70 -0.63
CA VAL A 186 -15.89 14.34 -1.48
C VAL A 186 -17.29 13.79 -1.22
N GLU A 187 -17.43 12.57 -0.70
CA GLU A 187 -18.74 12.04 -0.32
C GLU A 187 -19.40 12.82 0.82
N GLY A 188 -18.62 13.27 1.82
CA GLY A 188 -19.14 14.10 2.90
C GLY A 188 -19.66 15.43 2.36
N ILE A 189 -18.96 16.00 1.38
CA ILE A 189 -19.37 17.21 0.68
C ILE A 189 -20.61 16.97 -0.19
N GLY A 190 -20.67 15.85 -0.91
CA GLY A 190 -21.84 15.45 -1.70
C GLY A 190 -23.09 15.24 -0.84
N ARG A 191 -22.95 14.56 0.31
CA ARG A 191 -24.02 14.40 1.31
C ARG A 191 -24.50 15.75 1.84
N PHE A 192 -23.57 16.63 2.21
CA PHE A 192 -23.89 18.00 2.64
C PHE A 192 -24.68 18.76 1.56
N ALA A 193 -24.23 18.70 0.30
CA ALA A 193 -24.89 19.41 -0.80
C ALA A 193 -26.33 18.94 -1.01
N VAL A 194 -26.58 17.63 -0.97
CA VAL A 194 -27.95 17.08 -1.07
C VAL A 194 -28.80 17.50 0.12
N ALA A 195 -28.26 17.44 1.34
CA ALA A 195 -28.98 17.82 2.54
C ALA A 195 -29.37 19.31 2.53
N GLU A 196 -28.44 20.21 2.16
CA GLU A 196 -28.73 21.64 2.13
C GLU A 196 -29.68 22.01 0.99
N HIS A 197 -29.55 21.37 -0.19
CA HIS A 197 -30.52 21.53 -1.26
C HIS A 197 -31.93 21.09 -0.82
N ASN A 198 -32.05 19.91 -0.20
CA ASN A 198 -33.33 19.41 0.31
C ASN A 198 -33.99 20.37 1.30
N LYS A 199 -33.20 20.97 2.19
CA LYS A 199 -33.67 21.95 3.16
C LYS A 199 -34.17 23.24 2.48
N VAL A 200 -33.43 23.79 1.52
CA VAL A 200 -33.77 25.05 0.85
C VAL A 200 -34.90 24.87 -0.18
N ALA A 201 -34.81 23.85 -1.03
CA ALA A 201 -35.77 23.56 -2.09
C ALA A 201 -36.98 22.75 -1.62
N ARG A 202 -37.01 22.32 -0.36
CA ARG A 202 -38.04 21.44 0.24
C ARG A 202 -38.22 20.13 -0.54
N THR A 203 -37.10 19.54 -0.96
CA THR A 203 -37.04 18.25 -1.67
C THR A 203 -36.58 17.13 -0.73
N HIS A 204 -36.63 15.87 -1.22
CA HIS A 204 -36.28 14.67 -0.44
C HIS A 204 -35.35 13.75 -1.25
N LEU A 205 -34.37 14.34 -1.94
CA LEU A 205 -33.36 13.59 -2.69
C LEU A 205 -32.53 12.73 -1.73
N LYS A 206 -32.25 11.48 -2.09
CA LYS A 206 -31.33 10.61 -1.32
C LYS A 206 -29.98 10.58 -2.01
N PHE A 207 -28.93 11.02 -1.32
CA PHE A 207 -27.56 10.94 -1.84
C PHE A 207 -27.19 9.48 -2.11
N GLU A 208 -26.62 9.23 -3.29
CA GLU A 208 -26.13 7.91 -3.68
C GLU A 208 -24.60 7.85 -3.76
N GLY A 209 -23.97 8.87 -4.35
CA GLY A 209 -22.51 8.88 -4.50
C GLY A 209 -21.98 10.08 -5.27
N VAL A 210 -20.66 10.22 -5.30
CA VAL A 210 -19.96 11.20 -6.15
C VAL A 210 -19.42 10.48 -7.38
N LEU A 211 -19.77 10.98 -8.57
CA LEU A 211 -19.25 10.46 -9.84
C LEU A 211 -17.90 11.08 -10.20
N LYS A 212 -17.80 12.41 -10.05
CA LYS A 212 -16.63 13.21 -10.39
C LYS A 212 -16.55 14.41 -9.46
N GLY A 213 -15.34 14.91 -9.23
CA GLY A 213 -15.14 16.08 -8.38
C GLY A 213 -13.86 16.81 -8.74
N GLU A 214 -13.95 18.13 -8.85
CA GLU A 214 -12.81 19.02 -8.94
C GLU A 214 -12.75 19.85 -7.66
N THR A 215 -11.52 20.18 -7.23
CA THR A 215 -11.31 21.07 -6.10
C THR A 215 -10.38 22.21 -6.47
N GLN A 216 -10.61 23.36 -5.85
CA GLN A 216 -9.76 24.52 -5.98
C GLN A 216 -9.50 25.09 -4.59
N ILE A 217 -8.22 25.21 -4.23
CA ILE A 217 -7.77 25.80 -2.97
C ILE A 217 -7.70 27.32 -3.15
N VAL A 218 -8.39 28.04 -2.25
CA VAL A 218 -8.41 29.50 -2.13
C VAL A 218 -8.17 29.85 -0.65
N GLU A 219 -8.87 30.83 -0.07
CA GLU A 219 -9.03 30.98 1.39
C GLU A 219 -10.10 29.99 1.94
N GLY A 220 -9.91 28.71 1.63
CA GLY A 220 -10.90 27.64 1.79
C GLY A 220 -10.81 26.64 0.64
N ILE A 221 -11.82 25.79 0.47
CA ILE A 221 -11.86 24.80 -0.62
C ILE A 221 -13.18 24.94 -1.38
N ASN A 222 -13.08 25.24 -2.67
CA ASN A 222 -14.21 25.13 -3.60
C ASN A 222 -14.27 23.70 -4.13
N TYR A 223 -15.44 23.07 -4.00
CA TYR A 223 -15.75 21.76 -4.56
C TYR A 223 -16.72 21.92 -5.72
N ARG A 224 -16.42 21.32 -6.87
CA ARG A 224 -17.34 21.16 -7.99
C ARG A 224 -17.56 19.67 -8.22
N LEU A 225 -18.69 19.15 -7.75
CA LEU A 225 -18.98 17.72 -7.75
C LEU A 225 -20.08 17.40 -8.74
N THR A 226 -19.92 16.33 -9.52
CA THR A 226 -21.03 15.62 -10.13
C THR A 226 -21.44 14.48 -9.20
N ILE A 227 -22.66 14.52 -8.69
CA ILE A 227 -23.20 13.55 -7.73
C ILE A 227 -24.40 12.82 -8.30
N ARG A 228 -24.66 11.63 -7.78
CA ARG A 228 -25.90 10.89 -7.97
C ARG A 228 -26.80 11.05 -6.77
N ALA A 229 -28.09 11.29 -7.03
CA ALA A 229 -29.11 11.24 -6.01
C ALA A 229 -30.40 10.63 -6.55
N ILE A 230 -31.12 9.93 -5.67
CA ILE A 230 -32.37 9.26 -5.99
C ILE A 230 -33.54 10.21 -5.70
N ASN A 231 -34.41 10.40 -6.69
CA ASN A 231 -35.68 11.08 -6.59
C ASN A 231 -36.80 10.11 -6.97
N ARG A 232 -37.65 9.73 -6.01
CA ARG A 232 -38.77 8.78 -6.23
C ARG A 232 -38.34 7.54 -7.04
N GLU A 233 -37.29 6.87 -6.56
CA GLU A 233 -36.69 5.65 -7.14
C GLU A 233 -35.88 5.85 -8.43
N LEU A 234 -35.93 7.02 -9.06
CA LEU A 234 -35.10 7.35 -10.21
C LEU A 234 -33.78 7.96 -9.78
N ILE A 235 -32.68 7.45 -10.34
CA ILE A 235 -31.35 8.00 -10.14
C ILE A 235 -31.14 9.14 -11.12
N HIS A 236 -30.78 10.31 -10.59
CA HIS A 236 -30.43 11.48 -11.38
C HIS A 236 -29.05 11.99 -11.00
N ASN A 237 -28.39 12.61 -11.98
CA ASN A 237 -27.11 13.27 -11.81
C ASN A 237 -27.33 14.77 -11.56
N TYR A 238 -26.54 15.31 -10.64
CA TYR A 238 -26.56 16.71 -10.27
C TYR A 238 -25.14 17.24 -10.24
N GLU A 239 -24.96 18.50 -10.62
CA GLU A 239 -23.76 19.24 -10.30
C GLU A 239 -24.00 20.06 -9.04
N ALA A 240 -23.13 19.89 -8.05
CA ALA A 240 -23.14 20.60 -6.79
C ALA A 240 -21.84 21.39 -6.64
N ARG A 241 -21.96 22.67 -6.31
CA ARG A 241 -20.83 23.51 -5.93
C ARG A 241 -20.91 23.84 -4.45
N VAL A 242 -19.88 23.49 -3.69
CA VAL A 242 -19.80 23.72 -2.25
C VAL A 242 -18.53 24.50 -1.94
N PHE A 243 -18.63 25.50 -1.07
CA PHE A 243 -17.47 26.18 -0.50
C PHE A 243 -17.32 25.74 0.95
N ASP A 244 -16.11 25.35 1.36
CA ASP A 244 -15.74 25.01 2.72
C ASP A 244 -14.70 26.02 3.20
N ASP A 245 -15.05 26.84 4.18
CA ASP A 245 -14.17 27.89 4.69
C ASP A 245 -13.04 27.31 5.55
N LEU A 246 -12.07 28.15 5.92
CA LEU A 246 -10.93 27.72 6.76
C LEU A 246 -11.32 27.27 8.18
N LYS A 247 -12.58 27.52 8.60
CA LYS A 247 -13.14 27.10 9.90
C LYS A 247 -13.98 25.83 9.79
N GLY A 248 -14.10 25.27 8.59
CA GLY A 248 -14.90 24.06 8.31
C GLY A 248 -16.39 24.33 8.13
N HIS A 249 -16.81 25.59 7.98
CA HIS A 249 -18.18 25.91 7.62
C HIS A 249 -18.40 25.72 6.14
N LYS A 250 -19.40 24.91 5.82
CA LYS A 250 -19.76 24.56 4.45
C LYS A 250 -20.95 25.40 3.99
N ASN A 251 -20.89 25.89 2.77
CA ASN A 251 -21.97 26.59 2.11
C ASN A 251 -22.25 25.97 0.73
N LEU A 252 -23.52 25.69 0.45
CA LEU A 252 -23.95 25.23 -0.87
C LEU A 252 -24.07 26.45 -1.80
N VAL A 253 -23.17 26.54 -2.77
CA VAL A 253 -23.11 27.65 -3.74
C VAL A 253 -24.10 27.43 -4.88
N SER A 254 -24.17 26.21 -5.42
CA SER A 254 -25.16 25.86 -6.44
C SER A 254 -25.47 24.37 -6.44
N PHE A 255 -26.68 24.03 -6.89
CA PHE A 255 -27.12 22.64 -7.05
C PHE A 255 -28.10 22.58 -8.23
N HIS A 256 -27.73 21.87 -9.29
CA HIS A 256 -28.56 21.78 -10.49
C HIS A 256 -28.47 20.40 -11.14
N GLY A 257 -29.58 19.93 -11.71
CA GLY A 257 -29.61 18.69 -12.48
C GLY A 257 -28.74 18.82 -13.74
N THR A 258 -28.03 17.75 -14.10
CA THR A 258 -27.28 17.70 -15.36
C THR A 258 -28.11 17.00 -16.42
N VAL A 259 -28.18 17.56 -17.63
CA VAL A 259 -28.74 16.84 -18.78
C VAL A 259 -27.75 15.73 -19.15
N ALA A 260 -28.23 14.50 -19.32
CA ALA A 260 -27.38 13.41 -19.79
C ALA A 260 -26.83 13.79 -21.17
N SER A 261 -25.50 13.89 -21.27
CA SER A 261 -24.75 13.98 -22.52
C SER A 261 -24.53 12.60 -23.12
#